data_AF-A0A316PKP3-F1
#
_entry.id   AF-A0A316PKP3-F1
#
_cell.length_a   1.000
_cell.length_b   1.000
_cell.length_c   1.000
_cell.angle_alpha   90.00
_cell.angle_beta   90.00
_cell.angle_gamma   90.00
#
_symmetry.space_group_name_H-M   'P 1'
#
loop_
_entity.id
_entity.type
_entity.pdbx_description
1 polymer ?
#
loop_
_entity_poly.entity_id
_entity_poly.type
_entity_poly.pdbx_seq_one_letter_code
_entity_poly.pdbx_strand_id
1 'polypeptide(L)' 'MNCHLLSIEERSRIRKYYVVGLSCREIARLIGRNAGTAPREIRRIVPA' A
#
# COMPACT_ATOMS: atom_id res chain seq x y z
N MET A 1 -3.48 18.24 8.09
CA MET A 1 -3.62 16.99 7.31
C MET A 1 -2.37 16.76 6.47
N ASN A 2 -1.51 15.82 6.86
CA ASN A 2 -0.37 15.41 6.03
C ASN A 2 -0.81 14.22 5.18
N CYS A 3 -1.48 14.50 4.06
CA CYS A 3 -1.65 13.51 3.01
C CYS A 3 -0.30 13.31 2.32
N HIS A 4 0.65 12.67 3.00
CA HIS A 4 1.86 12.18 2.37
C HIS A 4 1.41 11.21 1.28
N LEU A 5 1.36 11.69 0.03
CA LEU A 5 1.25 10.83 -1.13
C LEU A 5 2.38 9.81 -1.01
N LEU A 6 2.04 8.53 -1.09
CA LEU A 6 3.03 7.47 -1.25
C LEU A 6 3.85 7.78 -2.50
N SER A 7 5.17 7.67 -2.39
CA SER A 7 6.07 7.83 -3.52
C SER A 7 5.78 6.75 -4.58
N ILE A 8 6.16 7.00 -5.83
CA ILE A 8 5.98 6.05 -6.94
C ILE A 8 6.59 4.67 -6.60
N GLU A 9 7.77 4.67 -5.97
CA GLU A 9 8.41 3.47 -5.45
C GLU A 9 7.55 2.70 -4.43
N GLU A 10 6.96 3.40 -3.45
CA GLU A 10 6.11 2.78 -2.44
C GLU A 10 4.87 2.17 -3.09
N ARG A 11 4.23 2.87 -4.05
CA ARG A 11 3.08 2.32 -4.81
C ARG A 11 3.45 1.08 -5.60
N SER A 12 4.62 1.08 -6.24
CA SER A 12 5.13 -0.08 -6.98
C SER A 12 5.34 -1.28 -6.06
N ARG A 13 5.92 -1.07 -4.87
CA ARG A 13 6.08 -2.10 -3.84
C ARG A 13 4.74 -2.63 -3.34
N ILE A 14 3.77 -1.75 -3.04
CA ILE A 14 2.40 -2.16 -2.64
C ILE A 14 1.80 -3.07 -3.70
N ARG A 15 1.84 -2.66 -4.98
CA ARG A 15 1.27 -3.45 -6.08
C ARG A 15 1.97 -4.79 -6.22
N LYS A 16 3.30 -4.84 -6.16
CA LYS A 16 4.08 -6.08 -6.22
C LYS A 16 3.68 -7.04 -5.10
N TYR A 17 3.62 -6.57 -3.87
CA TYR A 17 3.25 -7.42 -2.73
C TYR A 17 1.79 -7.86 -2.76
N TYR A 18 0.87 -6.99 -3.21
CA TYR A 18 -0.53 -7.35 -3.37
C TYR A 18 -0.72 -8.45 -4.42
N VAL A 19 -0.03 -8.37 -5.56
CA VAL A 19 -0.04 -9.41 -6.60
C VAL A 19 0.54 -10.74 -6.10
N VAL A 20 1.55 -10.69 -5.22
CA VAL A 20 2.11 -11.89 -4.55
C VAL A 20 1.13 -12.51 -3.54
N GLY A 21 0.05 -11.80 -3.17
CA GLY A 21 -0.97 -12.28 -2.24
C GLY A 21 -0.69 -11.95 -0.77
N LEU A 22 0.19 -11.00 -0.48
CA LEU A 22 0.45 -10.56 0.89
C LEU A 22 -0.75 -9.81 1.48
N SER A 23 -0.94 -9.98 2.79
CA SER A 23 -1.96 -9.28 3.55
C SER A 23 -1.69 -7.78 3.55
N CYS A 24 -2.72 -6.94 3.46
CA CYS A 24 -2.59 -5.47 3.57
C CYS A 24 -1.78 -5.02 4.81
N ARG A 25 -1.90 -5.76 5.92
CA ARG A 25 -1.21 -5.50 7.18
C ARG A 25 0.30 -5.80 7.10
N GLU A 26 0.68 -6.83 6.37
CA GLU A 26 2.09 -7.17 6.10
C GLU A 26 2.72 -6.18 5.14
N ILE A 27 1.98 -5.80 4.08
CA ILE A 27 2.41 -4.76 3.14
C ILE A 27 2.68 -3.44 3.87
N ALA A 28 1.80 -3.04 4.78
CA ALA A 28 2.00 -1.83 5.59
C ALA A 28 3.25 -1.92 6.47
N ARG A 29 3.50 -3.08 7.11
CA ARG A 29 4.71 -3.33 7.89
C ARG A 29 5.97 -3.27 7.04
N LEU A 30 5.97 -3.88 5.86
CA LEU A 30 7.12 -3.91 4.94
C LEU A 30 7.52 -2.53 4.43
N ILE A 31 6.54 -1.63 4.27
CA ILE A 31 6.79 -0.26 3.80
C ILE A 31 7.07 0.68 4.99
N GLY A 32 6.96 0.19 6.23
CA GLY A 32 7.14 1.01 7.44
C GLY A 32 6.04 2.06 7.62
N ARG A 33 4.84 1.80 7.08
CA ARG A 33 3.68 2.71 7.13
C ARG A 33 2.62 2.17 8.08
N ASN A 34 1.71 3.06 8.48
CA ASN A 34 0.57 2.67 9.29
C ASN A 34 -0.30 1.64 8.55
N ALA A 35 -0.90 0.69 9.29
CA ALA A 35 -1.73 -0.39 8.76
C ALA A 35 -2.90 0.10 7.89
N GLY A 36 -3.36 1.35 8.09
CA GLY A 36 -4.41 1.97 7.27
C GLY A 36 -3.95 2.49 5.90
N THR A 37 -2.64 2.53 5.63
CA THR A 37 -2.09 3.14 4.41
C THR A 37 -2.20 2.20 3.20
N ALA A 38 -1.76 0.96 3.36
CA ALA A 38 -1.84 -0.07 2.32
C ALA A 38 -3.27 -0.31 1.80
N PRO A 39 -4.31 -0.54 2.65
CA PRO A 39 -5.66 -0.79 2.16
C PRO A 39 -6.28 0.43 1.45
N ARG A 40 -5.94 1.65 1.88
CA ARG A 40 -6.38 2.88 1.20
C ARG A 40 -5.78 2.99 -0.20
N GLU A 41 -4.49 2.70 -0.34
CA GLU A 41 -3.84 2.77 -1.65
C GLU A 41 -4.27 1.61 -2.57
N ILE A 42 -4.46 0.40 -2.03
CA ILE A 42 -4.98 -0.74 -2.81
C ILE A 42 -6.36 -0.40 -3.38
N ARG A 43 -7.26 0.20 -2.60
CA ARG A 43 -8.57 0.69 -3.09
C ARG A 43 -8.47 1.78 -4.16
N ARG A 44 -7.36 2.53 -4.24
CA ARG A 44 -7.14 3.50 -5.31
C ARG A 44 -6.56 2.87 -6.57
N ILE A 45 -5.72 1.85 -6.42
CA ILE A 45 -5.03 1.19 -7.54
C ILE A 45 -5.95 0.15 -8.19
N VAL A 46 -6.74 -0.57 -7.40
CA VAL A 46 -7.66 -1.62 -7.85
C VAL A 46 -9.09 -1.11 -7.62
N PRO A 47 -9.72 -0.50 -8.63
CA PRO A 47 -11.17 -0.33 -8.60
C PRO A 47 -11.81 -1.72 -8.63
N ALA A 48 -12.84 -1.90 -7.80
CA ALA A 48 -13.62 -3.14 -7.72
C ALA A 48 -14.29 -3.49 -9.05
#